data_AF-A0A6M0H0Q5-F1
#
_entry.id   AF-A0A6M0H0Q5-F1
#
_cell.length_a   1.000
_cell.length_b   1.000
_cell.length_c   1.000
_cell.angle_alpha   90.00
_cell.angle_beta   90.00
_cell.angle_gamma   90.00
#
_symmetry.space_group_name_H-M   'P 1'
#
loop_
_entity.id
_entity.type
_entity.pdbx_description
1 polymer ?
#
loop_
_entity_poly.entity_id
_entity_poly.type
_entity_poly.pdbx_seq_one_letter_code
_entity_poly.pdbx_strand_id
1 'polypeptide(L)' 'MAKKNAKQNVKNSINQLENVKNSIDSAANTVESNSTKAQLQNELNSVQNSLSNAKSIENKIQADDAKKNKSNSFQ' A
#
# COMPACT_ATOMS: atom_id res chain seq x y z
N MET A 1 18.71 -12.04 -7.25
CA MET A 1 17.89 -11.04 -7.97
C MET A 1 16.44 -10.90 -7.47
N ALA A 2 15.78 -11.96 -6.98
CA ALA A 2 14.35 -11.91 -6.59
C ALA A 2 13.96 -10.85 -5.53
N LYS A 3 14.80 -10.57 -4.52
CA LYS A 3 14.48 -9.60 -3.44
C LYS A 3 14.45 -8.13 -3.89
N LYS A 4 15.28 -7.74 -4.86
CA LYS A 4 15.30 -6.36 -5.41
C LYS A 4 13.98 -6.06 -6.13
N ASN A 5 13.42 -7.08 -6.79
CA ASN A 5 12.12 -6.99 -7.45
C ASN A 5 10.97 -6.93 -6.44
N ALA A 6 11.03 -7.69 -5.33
CA ALA A 6 9.98 -7.67 -4.31
C ALA A 6 9.81 -6.29 -3.64
N LYS A 7 10.90 -5.64 -3.23
CA LYS A 7 10.85 -4.29 -2.63
C LYS A 7 10.28 -3.25 -3.59
N GLN A 8 10.71 -3.28 -4.85
CA GLN A 8 10.20 -2.36 -5.86
C GLN A 8 8.72 -2.62 -6.16
N ASN A 9 8.31 -3.89 -6.25
CA ASN A 9 6.92 -4.24 -6.49
C ASN A 9 6.01 -3.77 -5.36
N VAL A 10 6.42 -3.93 -4.10
CA VAL A 10 5.65 -3.43 -2.95
C VAL A 10 5.51 -1.91 -2.99
N LYS A 11 6.59 -1.17 -3.31
CA LYS A 11 6.52 0.29 -3.49
C LYS A 11 5.57 0.70 -4.62
N ASN A 12 5.64 0.00 -5.76
CA ASN A 12 4.74 0.24 -6.87
C ASN A 12 3.28 -0.01 -6.47
N SER A 13 2.99 -1.10 -5.75
CA SER A 13 1.65 -1.39 -5.25
C SER A 13 1.15 -0.34 -4.27
N ILE A 14 1.99 0.16 -3.35
CA ILE A 14 1.64 1.26 -2.45
C ILE A 14 1.23 2.50 -3.24
N ASN A 15 2.04 2.90 -4.23
CA ASN A 15 1.73 4.07 -5.06
C ASN A 15 0.42 3.90 -5.84
N GLN A 16 0.18 2.71 -6.40
CA GLN A 16 -1.07 2.41 -7.10
C GLN A 16 -2.28 2.47 -6.15
N LEU A 17 -2.16 1.93 -4.93
CA LEU A 17 -3.22 1.96 -3.93
C LEU A 17 -3.53 3.39 -3.45
N GLU A 18 -2.52 4.25 -3.26
CA GLU A 18 -2.74 5.66 -2.94
C GLU A 18 -3.47 6.39 -4.09
N ASN A 19 -3.11 6.11 -5.34
CA ASN A 19 -3.80 6.67 -6.50
C ASN A 19 -5.28 6.23 -6.56
N VAL A 20 -5.54 4.93 -6.38
CA VAL A 20 -6.91 4.39 -6.35
C VAL A 20 -7.71 5.01 -5.20
N LYS A 21 -7.12 5.12 -4.01
CA LYS A 21 -7.75 5.78 -2.85
C LYS A 21 -8.17 7.21 -3.19
N ASN A 22 -7.29 8.00 -3.80
CA ASN A 22 -7.60 9.39 -4.16
C ASN A 22 -8.68 9.48 -5.25
N SER A 23 -8.69 8.56 -6.21
CA SER A 23 -9.75 8.50 -7.24
C SER A 23 -11.11 8.16 -6.64
N ILE A 24 -11.19 7.19 -5.74
CA ILE A 24 -12.43 6.80 -5.07
C ILE A 24 -12.94 7.93 -4.17
N ASP A 25 -12.06 8.56 -3.41
CA ASP A 25 -12.41 9.70 -2.56
C ASP A 25 -12.97 10.88 -3.39
N SER A 26 -12.32 11.18 -4.51
CA SER A 26 -12.81 12.19 -5.46
C SER A 26 -14.20 11.84 -5.99
N ALA A 27 -14.40 10.58 -6.44
CA ALA A 27 -15.70 10.12 -6.93
C ALA A 27 -16.79 10.21 -5.85
N ALA A 28 -16.48 9.82 -4.60
CA ALA A 28 -17.42 9.86 -3.49
C ALA A 28 -17.89 11.29 -3.16
N ASN A 29 -17.06 12.29 -3.47
CA ASN A 29 -17.39 13.70 -3.29
C ASN A 29 -18.19 14.30 -4.46
N THR A 30 -18.20 13.66 -5.64
CA THR A 30 -18.93 14.13 -6.82
C THR A 30 -20.27 13.45 -7.05
N VAL A 31 -20.50 12.25 -6.50
CA VAL A 31 -21.76 11.52 -6.69
C VAL A 31 -22.88 12.13 -5.85
N GLU A 32 -24.04 12.32 -6.48
CA GLU A 32 -25.26 12.81 -5.80
C GLU A 32 -26.04 11.68 -5.10
N SER A 33 -25.91 10.45 -5.61
CA SER A 33 -26.59 9.29 -5.06
C SER A 33 -25.97 8.85 -3.73
N ASN A 34 -26.77 8.87 -2.67
CA ASN A 34 -26.37 8.41 -1.33
C ASN A 34 -25.98 6.93 -1.31
N SER A 35 -26.66 6.07 -2.08
CA SER A 35 -26.31 4.64 -2.14
C SER A 35 -24.97 4.44 -2.83
N THR A 36 -24.72 5.14 -3.92
CA THR A 36 -23.42 5.12 -4.63
C THR A 36 -22.31 5.67 -3.75
N LYS A 37 -22.56 6.75 -3.00
CA LYS A 37 -21.60 7.30 -2.04
C LYS A 37 -21.22 6.29 -0.97
N ALA A 38 -22.20 5.58 -0.41
CA ALA A 38 -21.94 4.53 0.59
C ALA A 38 -21.12 3.37 0.02
N GLN A 39 -21.38 2.96 -1.23
CA GLN A 39 -20.58 1.94 -1.91
C GLN A 39 -19.12 2.38 -2.10
N LEU A 40 -18.90 3.62 -2.56
CA LEU A 40 -17.56 4.18 -2.72
C LEU A 40 -16.81 4.29 -1.38
N GLN A 41 -17.50 4.65 -0.30
CA GLN A 41 -16.91 4.65 1.05
C GLN A 41 -16.49 3.24 1.50
N ASN A 42 -17.27 2.20 1.18
CA ASN A 42 -16.90 0.82 1.47
C ASN A 42 -15.68 0.36 0.66
N GLU A 43 -15.59 0.75 -0.60
CA GLU A 43 -14.40 0.49 -1.42
C GLU A 43 -13.18 1.25 -0.88
N LEU A 44 -13.34 2.50 -0.46
CA LEU A 44 -12.29 3.30 0.14
C LEU A 44 -11.70 2.61 1.38
N ASN A 45 -12.55 2.08 2.27
CA ASN A 45 -12.13 1.31 3.44
C ASN A 45 -11.34 0.06 3.05
N SER A 46 -11.78 -0.65 2.00
CA SER A 46 -11.10 -1.85 1.49
C SER A 46 -9.71 -1.54 0.92
N VAL A 47 -9.58 -0.41 0.21
CA VAL A 47 -8.30 0.08 -0.32
C VAL A 47 -7.37 0.52 0.80
N GLN A 48 -7.88 1.20 1.82
CA GLN A 48 -7.10 1.60 3.01
C GLN A 48 -6.55 0.39 3.77
N ASN A 49 -7.33 -0.69 3.90
CA ASN A 49 -6.86 -1.95 4.49
C ASN A 49 -5.73 -2.56 3.66
N SER A 50 -5.90 -2.61 2.34
CA SER A 50 -4.88 -3.11 1.41
C SER A 50 -3.58 -2.29 1.48
N LEU A 51 -3.70 -0.97 1.55
CA LEU A 51 -2.59 -0.03 1.70
C LEU A 51 -1.83 -0.25 3.01
N SER A 52 -2.56 -0.45 4.12
CA SER A 52 -1.97 -0.74 5.42
C SER A 52 -1.20 -2.06 5.41
N ASN A 53 -1.75 -3.08 4.77
CA ASN A 53 -1.08 -4.37 4.58
C ASN A 53 0.19 -4.24 3.74
N ALA A 54 0.14 -3.49 2.64
CA ALA A 54 1.31 -3.24 1.80
C ALA A 54 2.43 -2.48 2.54
N LYS A 55 2.08 -1.45 3.33
CA LYS A 55 3.03 -0.72 4.20
C LYS A 55 3.65 -1.63 5.27
N SER A 56 2.85 -2.55 5.85
CA SER A 56 3.35 -3.55 6.80
C SER A 56 4.37 -4.50 6.15
N ILE A 57 4.11 -4.94 4.92
CA ILE A 57 5.05 -5.77 4.14
C ILE A 57 6.33 -4.98 3.84
N GLU A 58 6.23 -3.72 3.43
CA GLU A 58 7.39 -2.87 3.17
C GLU A 58 8.29 -2.77 4.42
N ASN A 59 7.69 -2.52 5.59
CA ASN A 59 8.41 -2.44 6.86
C ASN A 59 9.15 -3.75 7.19
N LYS A 60 8.53 -4.91 6.95
CA LYS A 60 9.17 -6.22 7.14
C LYS A 60 10.38 -6.40 6.22
N ILE A 61 10.24 -6.02 4.94
CA ILE A 61 11.34 -6.07 3.96
C ILE A 61 12.50 -5.17 4.42
N GLN A 62 12.21 -3.95 4.89
CA GLN A 62 13.24 -3.02 5.38
C GLN A 62 13.95 -3.56 6.63
N ALA A 63 13.21 -4.17 7.57
CA ALA A 63 13.78 -4.78 8.76
C ALA A 63 14.71 -5.95 8.44
N ASP A 64 14.35 -6.78 7.46
CA ASP A 64 15.19 -7.89 7.00
C ASP A 64 16.46 -7.40 6.29
N ASP A 65 16.36 -6.34 5.47
CA ASP A 65 17.52 -5.69 4.85
C ASP A 65 18.49 -5.18 5.94
N ALA A 66 17.98 -4.55 7.01
CA ALA A 66 18.78 -4.01 8.11
C ALA A 66 19.49 -5.10 8.94
N LYS A 67 18.82 -6.24 9.20
CA LYS A 67 19.42 -7.39 9.91
C LYS A 67 20.57 -8.00 9.12
N LYS A 68 20.42 -8.13 7.79
CA LYS A 68 21.49 -8.63 6.92
C LYS A 68 22.73 -7.74 6.97
N ASN A 69 22.54 -6.43 6.95
CA ASN A 69 23.66 -5.50 6.93
C ASN A 69 24.47 -5.52 8.24
N LYS A 70 23.79 -5.72 9.39
CA LYS A 70 24.48 -5.92 10.69
C LYS A 70 25.28 -7.23 10.72
N SER A 71 24.74 -8.32 10.15
CA SER A 71 25.42 -9.62 10.17
C SER A 71 26.71 -9.67 9.35
N ASN A 72 26.83 -8.81 8.32
CA ASN A 72 28.04 -8.70 7.49
C ASN A 72 29.11 -7.76 8.07
N SER A 73 28.81 -7.04 9.17
CA SER A 73 29.75 -6.09 9.80
C SER A 73 30.56 -6.72 10.94
N PHE A 74 30.32 -7.99 11.27
CA PHE A 74 31.02 -8.73 12.32
C PHE A 74 31.82 -9.94 11.78
N GLN A 75 32.04 -10.00 10.45
CA GLN A 75 32.96 -10.94 9.79
C GLN A 75 34.14 -10.15 9.22
#